data_AF-A0A9P6U8N4-F1
#
_entry.id   AF-A0A9P6U8N4-F1
#
_cell.length_a   1.000
_cell.length_b   1.000
_cell.length_c   1.000
_cell.angle_alpha   90.00
_cell.angle_beta   90.00
_cell.angle_gamma   90.00
#
_symmetry.space_group_name_H-M   'P 1'
#
loop_
_entity.id
_entity.type
_entity.pdbx_description
1 polymer ?
#
loop_
_entity_poly.entity_id
_entity_poly.type
_entity_poly.pdbx_seq_one_letter_code
_entity_poly.pdbx_strand_id
1 'polypeptide(L)'
;MTHAYREKNRAGALTLAHESIVKLEDRMERNLRVRKQALTTINKNLKEAFYWFLAARCSFTEYLRNKQWTVRENLTEADLATKPEDAVISRDSDVLVYGTISTIWRPISRGRCLVYDVPNVLATLNISKIQLTVLGVVSKNDYNSNIYSFGCITNSGIIISLEGNDAPAMVESVLDSQPSRY
;
A
#
# COMPACT_ATOMS: atom_id res chain seq x y z
N MET A 1 -7.27 -3.99 -4.01
CA MET A 1 -6.75 -5.04 -4.96
C MET A 1 -6.92 -6.45 -4.38
N THR A 2 -7.57 -7.40 -5.08
CA THR A 2 -7.94 -8.73 -4.50
C THR A 2 -6.83 -9.79 -4.56
N HIS A 3 -6.91 -10.84 -3.72
CA HIS A 3 -5.96 -11.98 -3.75
C HIS A 3 -5.87 -12.62 -5.14
N ALA A 4 -7.01 -12.84 -5.80
CA ALA A 4 -7.07 -13.41 -7.14
C ALA A 4 -6.32 -12.56 -8.17
N TYR A 5 -6.38 -11.24 -8.05
CA TYR A 5 -5.64 -10.33 -8.93
C TYR A 5 -4.12 -10.43 -8.72
N ARG A 6 -3.66 -10.53 -7.47
CA ARG A 6 -2.24 -10.74 -7.14
C ARG A 6 -1.74 -12.08 -7.66
N GLU A 7 -2.55 -13.14 -7.58
CA GLU A 7 -2.20 -14.46 -8.10
C GLU A 7 -2.05 -14.47 -9.62
N LYS A 8 -2.99 -13.82 -10.31
CA LYS A 8 -2.93 -13.65 -11.76
C LYS A 8 -1.66 -12.89 -12.18
N ASN A 9 -1.32 -11.82 -11.48
CA ASN A 9 -0.11 -11.04 -11.77
C ASN A 9 1.17 -11.86 -11.51
N ARG A 10 1.23 -12.63 -10.41
CA ARG A 10 2.35 -13.54 -10.17
C ARG A 10 2.47 -14.56 -11.29
N ALA A 11 1.38 -15.22 -11.66
CA ALA A 11 1.40 -16.25 -12.70
C ALA A 11 1.95 -15.67 -14.01
N GLY A 12 1.48 -14.49 -14.41
CA GLY A 12 2.01 -13.78 -15.58
C GLY A 12 3.50 -13.44 -15.45
N ALA A 13 3.93 -12.92 -14.30
CA ALA A 13 5.34 -12.60 -14.06
C ALA A 13 6.25 -13.84 -14.07
N LEU A 14 5.78 -14.99 -13.55
CA LEU A 14 6.50 -16.26 -13.60
C LEU A 14 6.60 -16.78 -15.03
N THR A 15 5.54 -16.70 -15.84
CA THR A 15 5.59 -17.07 -17.26
C THR A 15 6.62 -16.23 -18.00
N LEU A 16 6.62 -14.91 -17.81
CA LEU A 16 7.59 -14.00 -18.44
C LEU A 16 9.03 -14.25 -17.95
N ALA A 17 9.21 -14.59 -16.67
CA ALA A 17 10.51 -14.98 -16.14
C ALA A 17 10.99 -16.27 -16.80
N HIS A 18 10.13 -17.28 -16.90
CA HIS A 18 10.44 -18.57 -17.52
C HIS A 18 10.80 -18.42 -19.00
N GLU A 19 10.00 -17.70 -19.79
CA GLU A 19 10.32 -17.41 -21.19
C GLU A 19 11.66 -16.70 -21.36
N SER A 20 12.01 -15.81 -20.43
CA SER A 20 13.29 -15.10 -20.45
C SER A 20 14.46 -16.00 -20.09
N ILE A 21 14.26 -16.98 -19.22
CA ILE A 21 15.23 -18.03 -18.86
C ILE A 21 15.46 -18.95 -20.06
N VAL A 22 14.39 -19.47 -20.68
CA VAL A 22 14.49 -20.33 -21.87
C VAL A 22 15.23 -19.62 -23.01
N LYS A 23 14.94 -18.33 -23.25
CA LYS A 23 15.66 -17.52 -24.24
C LYS A 23 17.14 -17.33 -23.88
N LEU A 24 17.48 -17.31 -22.60
CA LEU A 24 18.87 -17.22 -22.15
C LEU A 24 19.59 -18.56 -22.36
N GLU A 25 18.94 -19.67 -22.02
CA GLU A 25 19.44 -21.04 -22.22
C GLU A 25 19.74 -21.31 -23.71
N ASP A 26 18.78 -21.04 -24.61
CA ASP A 26 18.97 -21.19 -26.06
C ASP A 26 20.17 -20.37 -26.58
N ARG A 27 20.39 -19.17 -26.04
CA ARG A 27 21.56 -18.36 -26.41
C ARG A 27 22.85 -18.98 -25.93
N MET A 28 22.87 -19.55 -24.72
CA MET A 28 24.04 -20.21 -24.17
C MET A 28 24.38 -21.47 -24.97
N GLU A 29 23.37 -22.28 -25.31
CA GLU A 29 23.53 -23.47 -26.15
C GLU A 29 24.08 -23.14 -27.55
N ARG A 30 23.64 -22.02 -28.12
CA ARG A 30 24.16 -21.51 -29.40
C ARG A 30 25.50 -20.77 -29.30
N ASN A 31 26.17 -20.79 -28.15
CA ASN A 31 27.41 -20.04 -27.88
C ASN A 31 27.32 -18.54 -28.20
N LEU A 32 26.12 -17.95 -28.07
CA LEU A 32 25.90 -16.53 -28.29
C LEU A 32 26.23 -15.73 -27.04
N ARG A 33 26.76 -14.52 -27.22
CA ARG A 33 27.08 -13.60 -26.11
C ARG A 33 25.86 -13.36 -25.22
N VAL A 34 25.98 -13.65 -23.92
CA VAL A 34 24.99 -13.32 -22.89
C VAL A 34 25.06 -11.82 -22.58
N ARG A 35 23.91 -11.15 -22.56
CA ARG A 35 23.80 -9.71 -22.27
C ARG A 35 23.30 -9.51 -20.85
N LYS A 36 23.85 -8.52 -20.14
CA LYS A 36 23.38 -8.09 -18.80
C LYS A 36 21.86 -7.85 -18.77
N GLN A 37 21.29 -7.30 -19.85
CA GLN A 37 19.86 -7.04 -19.96
C GLN A 37 19.01 -8.31 -19.77
N ALA A 38 19.46 -9.48 -20.24
CA ALA A 38 18.72 -10.73 -20.07
C ALA A 38 18.58 -11.09 -18.57
N LEU A 39 19.68 -10.96 -17.82
CA LEU A 39 19.69 -11.18 -16.37
C LEU A 39 18.84 -10.13 -15.63
N THR A 40 18.90 -8.86 -16.06
CA THR A 40 18.07 -7.79 -15.48
C THR A 40 16.58 -8.07 -15.70
N THR A 41 16.17 -8.52 -16.88
CA THR A 41 14.78 -8.86 -17.20
C THR A 41 14.29 -10.04 -16.36
N ILE A 42 15.09 -11.11 -16.26
CA ILE A 42 14.77 -12.27 -15.41
C ILE A 42 14.58 -11.83 -13.96
N ASN A 43 15.55 -11.08 -13.41
CA ASN A 43 15.51 -10.61 -12.03
C ASN A 43 14.30 -9.68 -11.78
N LYS A 44 13.98 -8.80 -12.74
CA LYS A 44 12.79 -7.94 -12.67
C LYS A 44 11.50 -8.78 -12.57
N ASN A 45 11.30 -9.74 -13.48
CA ASN A 45 10.09 -10.55 -13.52
C ASN A 45 9.98 -11.46 -12.29
N LEU A 46 11.10 -12.01 -11.80
CA LEU A 46 11.13 -12.79 -10.56
C LEU A 46 10.79 -11.93 -9.32
N LYS A 47 11.26 -10.68 -9.28
CA LYS A 47 10.88 -9.73 -8.23
C LYS A 47 9.39 -9.38 -8.30
N GLU A 48 8.84 -9.18 -9.50
CA GLU A 48 7.40 -8.94 -9.69
C GLU A 48 6.56 -10.17 -9.32
N ALA A 49 7.09 -11.38 -9.50
CA ALA A 49 6.45 -12.62 -9.06
C ALA A 49 6.53 -12.84 -7.54
N PHE A 50 7.42 -12.14 -6.84
CA PHE A 50 7.55 -12.26 -5.40
C PHE A 50 6.37 -11.59 -4.70
N TYR A 51 5.58 -12.40 -4.01
CA TYR A 51 4.59 -11.94 -3.06
C TYR A 51 4.46 -12.96 -1.92
N TRP A 52 3.94 -12.53 -0.77
CA TRP A 52 3.69 -13.38 0.39
C TRP A 52 2.50 -14.32 0.17
N PHE A 53 2.76 -15.47 -0.45
CA PHE A 53 1.76 -16.53 -0.63
C PHE A 53 1.30 -17.13 0.69
N LEU A 54 0.11 -17.75 0.69
CA LEU A 54 -0.54 -18.23 1.92
C LEU A 54 0.37 -19.15 2.73
N ALA A 55 0.97 -20.16 2.11
CA ALA A 55 1.86 -21.08 2.81
C ALA A 55 3.12 -20.41 3.39
N ALA A 56 3.69 -19.40 2.73
CA ALA A 56 4.79 -18.61 3.29
C ALA A 56 4.34 -17.79 4.51
N ARG A 57 3.12 -17.21 4.46
CA ARG A 57 2.53 -16.50 5.60
C ARG A 57 2.28 -17.44 6.77
N CYS A 58 1.71 -18.63 6.54
CA CYS A 58 1.50 -19.65 7.58
C CYS A 58 2.83 -20.08 8.22
N SER A 59 3.84 -20.38 7.41
CA SER A 59 5.18 -20.77 7.90
C SER A 59 5.82 -19.66 8.74
N PHE A 60 5.67 -18.40 8.33
CA PHE A 60 6.18 -17.25 9.10
C PHE A 60 5.41 -17.04 10.41
N THR A 61 4.10 -17.20 10.39
CA THR A 61 3.26 -17.16 11.59
C THR A 61 3.68 -18.23 12.61
N GLU A 62 3.92 -19.46 12.16
CA GLU A 62 4.42 -20.55 13.02
C GLU A 62 5.78 -20.20 13.61
N TYR A 63 6.71 -19.69 12.80
CA TYR A 63 8.01 -19.24 13.27
C TYR A 63 7.89 -18.16 14.36
N LEU A 64 7.03 -17.15 14.17
CA LEU A 64 6.81 -16.08 15.14
C LEU A 64 6.20 -16.61 16.45
N ARG A 65 5.19 -17.49 16.36
CA ARG A 65 4.60 -18.16 17.53
C ARG A 65 5.64 -18.97 18.30
N ASN A 66 6.55 -19.66 17.60
CA ASN A 66 7.68 -20.38 18.21
C ASN A 66 8.69 -19.44 18.90
N LYS A 67 8.76 -18.18 18.47
CA LYS A 67 9.51 -17.11 19.15
C LYS A 67 8.72 -16.42 20.26
N GLN A 68 7.58 -16.98 20.66
CA GLN A 68 6.67 -16.45 21.69
C GLN A 68 6.04 -15.11 21.32
N TRP A 69 5.94 -14.80 20.02
CA TRP A 69 5.18 -13.64 19.56
C TRP A 69 3.69 -13.99 19.45
N THR A 70 2.83 -13.07 19.88
CA THR A 70 1.40 -13.16 19.63
C THR A 70 1.11 -12.78 18.19
N VAL A 71 0.63 -13.74 17.39
CA VAL A 71 0.25 -13.52 16.00
C VAL A 71 -1.26 -13.66 15.85
N ARG A 72 -1.92 -12.59 15.40
CA ARG A 72 -3.35 -12.57 15.06
C ARG A 72 -3.53 -12.63 13.56
N GLU A 73 -4.41 -13.51 13.13
CA GLU A 73 -4.80 -13.65 11.73
C GLU A 73 -6.13 -12.92 11.53
N ASN A 74 -6.18 -12.00 10.57
CA ASN A 74 -7.38 -11.23 10.25
C ASN A 74 -7.87 -11.62 8.85
N LEU A 75 -9.20 -11.66 8.68
CA LEU A 75 -9.84 -11.93 7.39
C LEU A 75 -9.74 -10.73 6.43
N THR A 76 -9.63 -9.53 7.00
CA THR A 76 -9.54 -8.24 6.30
C THR A 76 -8.18 -7.59 6.57
N GLU A 77 -8.09 -6.26 6.46
CA GLU A 77 -6.86 -5.53 6.76
C GLU A 77 -6.40 -5.70 8.20
N ALA A 78 -5.10 -5.91 8.38
CA ALA A 78 -4.52 -6.16 9.69
C ALA A 78 -4.64 -4.95 10.62
N ASP A 79 -4.57 -3.75 10.05
CA ASP A 79 -4.60 -2.48 10.77
C ASP A 79 -5.97 -2.18 11.42
N LEU A 80 -7.05 -2.85 11.00
CA LEU A 80 -8.36 -2.70 11.64
C LEU A 80 -8.46 -3.41 13.00
N ALA A 81 -7.54 -4.33 13.30
CA ALA A 81 -7.54 -5.09 14.54
C ALA A 81 -6.69 -4.44 15.66
N THR A 82 -6.09 -3.27 15.39
CA THR A 82 -5.24 -2.55 16.34
C THR A 82 -6.07 -1.77 17.34
N LYS A 83 -5.58 -1.66 18.58
CA LYS A 83 -6.24 -0.85 19.61
C LYS A 83 -5.69 0.59 19.61
N PRO A 84 -6.47 1.56 20.13
CA PRO A 84 -6.03 2.95 20.25
C PRO A 84 -4.72 3.19 20.98
N GLU A 85 -4.41 2.36 21.98
CA GLU A 85 -3.18 2.41 22.76
C GLU A 85 -1.97 1.79 22.06
N ASP A 86 -2.16 1.04 20.96
CA ASP A 86 -1.07 0.36 20.27
C ASP A 86 -0.34 1.32 19.31
N ALA A 87 0.99 1.19 19.25
CA ALA A 87 1.78 1.81 18.19
C ALA A 87 1.85 0.87 16.97
N VAL A 88 1.52 1.40 15.79
CA VAL A 88 1.52 0.63 14.54
C VAL A 88 2.81 0.85 13.78
N ILE A 89 3.54 -0.22 13.51
CA ILE A 89 4.76 -0.17 12.69
C ILE A 89 4.40 -0.51 11.24
N SER A 90 4.29 0.51 10.39
CA SER A 90 3.95 0.32 8.97
C SER A 90 4.62 1.35 8.06
N ARG A 91 4.85 0.97 6.80
CA ARG A 91 5.26 1.91 5.74
C ARG A 91 4.09 2.43 4.92
N ASP A 92 2.96 1.75 5.04
CA ASP A 92 1.71 2.10 4.40
C ASP A 92 1.21 3.44 4.98
N SER A 93 0.70 4.31 4.12
CA SER A 93 0.12 5.58 4.53
C SER A 93 -1.36 5.45 4.88
N ASP A 94 -2.05 4.41 4.41
CA ASP A 94 -3.48 4.23 4.63
C ASP A 94 -3.78 4.00 6.13
N VAL A 95 -2.79 3.52 6.89
CA VAL A 95 -2.89 3.41 8.36
C VAL A 95 -3.15 4.75 9.07
N LEU A 96 -2.81 5.90 8.47
CA LEU A 96 -3.08 7.22 9.05
C LEU A 96 -4.58 7.55 9.09
N VAL A 97 -5.38 6.96 8.19
CA VAL A 97 -6.82 7.27 8.10
C VAL A 97 -7.68 6.39 9.00
N TYR A 98 -7.20 5.24 9.46
CA TYR A 98 -7.99 4.40 10.35
C TYR A 98 -8.26 5.08 11.69
N GLY A 99 -9.52 5.04 12.12
CA GLY A 99 -10.00 5.77 13.30
C GLY A 99 -9.39 5.29 14.61
N THR A 100 -9.03 4.02 14.70
CA THR A 100 -8.50 3.38 15.92
C THR A 100 -7.01 3.60 16.11
N ILE A 101 -6.29 4.22 15.16
CA ILE A 101 -4.83 4.36 15.25
C ILE A 101 -4.47 5.77 15.71
N SER A 102 -3.72 5.86 16.82
CA SER A 102 -3.22 7.11 17.39
C SER A 102 -1.73 7.34 17.09
N THR A 103 -0.94 6.28 17.01
CA THR A 103 0.52 6.36 16.89
C THR A 103 1.05 5.44 15.80
N ILE A 104 1.85 5.98 14.87
CA ILE A 104 2.45 5.22 13.77
C ILE A 104 3.96 5.40 13.76
N TRP A 105 4.68 4.29 13.70
CA TRP A 105 6.13 4.24 13.56
C TRP A 105 6.47 3.83 12.14
N ARG A 106 6.85 4.80 11.31
CA ARG A 106 7.20 4.57 9.92
C ARG A 106 8.68 4.20 9.80
N PRO A 107 9.04 2.95 9.46
CA PRO A 107 10.44 2.56 9.36
C PRO A 107 11.11 3.25 8.18
N ILE A 108 12.18 3.99 8.46
CA ILE A 108 13.07 4.60 7.46
C ILE A 108 14.36 3.78 7.32
N SER A 109 15.41 4.36 6.74
CA SER A 109 16.69 3.68 6.56
C SER A 109 17.49 3.63 7.86
N ARG A 110 18.35 2.60 7.98
CA ARG A 110 19.34 2.41 9.06
C ARG A 110 18.70 2.22 10.45
N GLY A 111 17.61 1.46 10.54
CA GLY A 111 16.97 1.11 11.82
C GLY A 111 16.29 2.28 12.54
N ARG A 112 16.07 3.40 11.85
CA ARG A 112 15.36 4.56 12.40
C ARG A 112 13.89 4.51 12.01
N CYS A 113 13.04 5.15 12.81
CA CYS A 113 11.62 5.33 12.54
C CYS A 113 11.23 6.81 12.63
N LEU A 114 10.29 7.24 11.79
CA LEU A 114 9.55 8.48 11.99
C LEU A 114 8.30 8.16 12.80
N VAL A 115 8.09 8.87 13.90
CA VAL A 115 6.92 8.69 14.77
C VAL A 115 5.90 9.75 14.44
N TYR A 116 4.71 9.31 14.04
CA TYR A 116 3.56 10.16 13.81
C TYR A 116 2.56 9.95 14.95
N ASP A 117 2.37 11.01 15.73
CA ASP A 117 1.27 11.12 16.68
C ASP A 117 0.11 11.79 15.95
N VAL A 118 -0.94 11.01 15.65
CA VAL A 118 -2.05 11.41 14.78
C VAL A 118 -2.77 12.65 15.32
N PRO A 119 -3.16 12.73 16.61
CA PRO A 119 -3.65 13.97 17.21
C PRO A 119 -2.79 15.21 16.92
N ASN A 120 -1.47 15.11 17.09
CA ASN A 120 -0.55 16.22 16.84
C ASN A 120 -0.47 16.58 15.35
N VAL A 121 -0.52 15.59 14.45
CA VAL A 121 -0.59 15.82 13.01
C VAL A 121 -1.89 16.56 12.63
N LEU A 122 -3.03 16.11 13.14
CA LEU A 122 -4.33 16.74 12.90
C LEU A 122 -4.35 18.19 13.41
N ALA A 123 -3.83 18.44 14.61
CA ALA A 123 -3.71 19.77 15.18
C ALA A 123 -2.78 20.68 14.35
N THR A 124 -1.65 20.16 13.89
CA THR A 124 -0.69 20.91 13.07
C THR A 124 -1.27 21.30 11.72
N LEU A 125 -2.04 20.40 11.12
CA LEU A 125 -2.69 20.62 9.82
C LEU A 125 -4.01 21.38 9.93
N ASN A 126 -4.51 21.60 11.15
CA ASN A 126 -5.82 22.19 11.44
C ASN A 126 -6.96 21.47 10.69
N ILE A 127 -6.95 20.14 10.72
CA ILE A 127 -7.99 19.30 10.10
C ILE A 127 -8.56 18.30 11.10
N SER A 128 -9.83 17.93 10.92
CA SER A 128 -10.45 16.85 11.67
C SER A 128 -9.98 15.48 11.16
N LYS A 129 -10.15 14.44 11.99
CA LYS A 129 -9.90 13.05 11.57
C LYS A 129 -10.77 12.67 10.36
N ILE A 130 -12.00 13.19 10.30
CA ILE A 130 -12.94 12.95 9.19
C ILE A 130 -12.42 13.58 7.90
N GLN A 131 -11.94 14.82 7.95
CA GLN A 131 -11.28 15.48 6.81
C GLN A 131 -10.04 14.71 6.34
N LEU A 132 -9.23 14.18 7.28
CA LEU A 132 -8.10 13.32 6.93
C LEU A 132 -8.55 12.01 6.24
N THR A 133 -9.63 11.38 6.71
CA THR A 133 -10.21 10.20 6.07
C THR A 133 -10.69 10.51 4.66
N VAL A 134 -11.43 11.61 4.47
CA VAL A 134 -11.89 12.06 3.15
C VAL A 134 -10.68 12.28 2.23
N LEU A 135 -9.62 12.94 2.73
CA LEU A 135 -8.40 13.17 1.97
C LEU A 135 -7.75 11.85 1.53
N GLY A 136 -7.69 10.85 2.40
CA GLY A 136 -7.18 9.53 2.02
C GLY A 136 -8.06 8.80 1.01
N VAL A 137 -9.38 8.95 1.08
CA VAL A 137 -10.33 8.32 0.15
C VAL A 137 -10.26 8.92 -1.25
N VAL A 138 -10.22 10.26 -1.37
CA VAL A 138 -10.22 10.95 -2.67
C VAL A 138 -8.83 11.04 -3.30
N SER A 139 -7.79 10.90 -2.48
CA SER A 139 -6.42 10.75 -2.97
C SER A 139 -6.17 9.31 -3.42
N LYS A 140 -5.10 9.10 -4.19
CA LYS A 140 -4.70 7.74 -4.60
C LYS A 140 -4.41 6.89 -3.35
N ASN A 141 -5.13 5.78 -3.21
CA ASN A 141 -4.92 4.77 -2.18
C ASN A 141 -4.96 3.35 -2.80
N ASP A 142 -4.87 2.31 -1.97
CA ASP A 142 -4.85 0.92 -2.42
C ASP A 142 -6.19 0.39 -2.99
N TYR A 143 -7.27 1.15 -2.78
CA TYR A 143 -8.65 0.83 -3.17
C TYR A 143 -9.14 1.65 -4.35
N ASN A 144 -8.81 2.94 -4.37
CA ASN A 144 -9.34 3.94 -5.29
C ASN A 144 -8.21 4.71 -6.00
N SER A 145 -8.44 5.00 -7.27
CA SER A 145 -7.63 5.98 -7.98
C SER A 145 -7.95 7.38 -7.46
N ASN A 146 -6.94 8.26 -7.49
CA ASN A 146 -7.13 9.68 -7.24
C ASN A 146 -8.16 10.29 -8.20
N ILE A 147 -8.79 11.38 -7.75
CA ILE A 147 -9.58 12.24 -8.62
C ILE A 147 -8.72 12.69 -9.81
N TYR A 148 -9.26 12.52 -11.02
CA TYR A 148 -8.58 12.89 -12.26
C TYR A 148 -8.24 14.39 -12.26
N SER A 149 -7.02 14.73 -12.71
CA SER A 149 -6.48 16.11 -12.75
C SER A 149 -6.22 16.78 -11.40
N PHE A 150 -6.56 16.18 -10.26
CA PHE A 150 -6.34 16.80 -8.95
C PHE A 150 -5.05 16.24 -8.33
N GLY A 151 -4.26 17.10 -7.68
CA GLY A 151 -3.13 16.68 -6.85
C GLY A 151 -3.51 16.68 -5.37
N CYS A 152 -2.63 16.17 -4.51
CA CYS A 152 -2.85 16.19 -3.06
C CYS A 152 -3.10 17.60 -2.52
N ILE A 153 -2.43 18.62 -3.07
CA ILE A 153 -2.61 20.02 -2.67
C ILE A 153 -4.03 20.50 -3.03
N THR A 154 -4.50 20.25 -4.25
CA THR A 154 -5.84 20.61 -4.71
C THR A 154 -6.91 19.93 -3.84
N ASN A 155 -6.77 18.61 -3.61
CA ASN A 155 -7.68 17.86 -2.73
C ASN A 155 -7.71 18.47 -1.33
N SER A 156 -6.53 18.77 -0.76
CA SER A 156 -6.44 19.34 0.60
C SER A 156 -7.09 20.72 0.70
N GLY A 157 -6.94 21.58 -0.31
CA GLY A 157 -7.54 22.91 -0.31
C GLY A 157 -9.07 22.86 -0.31
N ILE A 158 -9.67 21.94 -1.07
CA ILE A 158 -11.12 21.74 -1.08
C ILE A 158 -11.57 21.21 0.28
N ILE A 159 -10.93 20.17 0.79
CA ILE A 159 -11.37 19.47 2.01
C ILE A 159 -11.28 20.35 3.26
N ILE A 160 -10.23 21.17 3.37
CA ILE A 160 -10.07 22.10 4.51
C ILE A 160 -11.24 23.09 4.58
N SER A 161 -11.81 23.47 3.42
CA SER A 161 -12.96 24.38 3.35
C SER A 161 -14.31 23.72 3.59
N LEU A 162 -14.37 22.38 3.62
CA LEU A 162 -15.60 21.64 3.88
C LEU A 162 -15.80 21.46 5.39
N GLU A 163 -16.97 21.88 5.87
CA GLU A 163 -17.44 21.57 7.21
C GLU A 163 -18.34 20.33 7.17
N GLY A 164 -18.16 19.42 8.13
CA GLY A 164 -18.97 18.21 8.20
C GLY A 164 -18.42 17.16 9.16
N ASN A 165 -19.30 16.26 9.56
CA ASN A 165 -19.00 15.10 10.40
C ASN A 165 -19.36 13.77 9.71
N ASP A 166 -19.66 13.80 8.42
CA ASP A 166 -19.98 12.62 7.62
C ASP A 166 -19.02 12.49 6.44
N ALA A 167 -18.14 11.47 6.50
CA ALA A 167 -17.13 11.27 5.46
C ALA A 167 -17.73 10.98 4.07
N PRO A 168 -18.77 10.14 3.92
CA PRO A 168 -19.46 9.94 2.64
C PRO A 168 -19.98 11.24 2.00
N ALA A 169 -20.75 12.05 2.73
CA ALA A 169 -21.27 13.32 2.21
C ALA A 169 -20.16 14.31 1.81
N MET A 170 -19.06 14.33 2.57
CA MET A 170 -17.89 15.15 2.22
C MET A 170 -17.20 14.65 0.96
N VAL A 171 -17.08 13.33 0.75
CA VAL A 171 -16.55 12.76 -0.49
C VAL A 171 -17.42 13.15 -1.68
N GLU A 172 -18.75 13.04 -1.57
CA GLU A 172 -19.68 13.48 -2.62
C GLU A 172 -19.49 14.96 -2.96
N SER A 173 -19.39 15.82 -1.94
CA SER A 173 -19.14 17.26 -2.12
C SER A 173 -17.82 17.55 -2.85
N VAL A 174 -16.76 16.79 -2.57
CA VAL A 174 -15.48 16.93 -3.29
C VAL A 174 -15.63 16.47 -4.75
N LEU A 175 -16.37 15.40 -5.01
CA LEU A 175 -16.60 14.91 -6.38
C LEU A 175 -17.44 15.89 -7.21
N ASP A 176 -18.44 16.53 -6.61
CA ASP A 176 -19.28 17.54 -7.26
C ASP A 176 -18.54 18.86 -7.53
N SER A 177 -17.49 19.15 -6.76
CA SER A 177 -16.61 20.31 -7.00
C SER A 177 -15.73 20.19 -8.26
N GLN A 178 -15.79 19.05 -8.97
CA GLN A 178 -15.09 18.90 -10.24
C GLN A 178 -15.73 19.80 -11.31
N PRO A 179 -14.93 20.63 -12.03
CA PRO A 179 -15.47 21.39 -13.15
C PRO A 179 -16.09 20.44 -14.18
N SER A 180 -17.32 20.74 -14.62
CA SER A 180 -18.04 19.89 -15.56
C SER A 180 -17.20 19.66 -16.81
N ARG A 181 -16.91 18.40 -17.12
CA ARG A 181 -16.17 18.02 -18.32
C ARG A 181 -16.97 18.44 -19.56
N TYR A 182 -16.50 19.46 -20.27
CA TYR A 182 -16.78 19.64 -21.69
C TYR A 182 -15.86 18.74 -22.50
#